data_AF-A0AAV8WDP2-F1
#
_entry.id   AF-A0AAV8WDP2-F1
#
_cell.length_a   1.000
_cell.length_b   1.000
_cell.length_c   1.000
_cell.angle_alpha   90.00
_cell.angle_beta   90.00
_cell.angle_gamma   90.00
#
_symmetry.space_group_name_H-M   'P 1'
#
loop_
_entity.id
_entity.type
_entity.pdbx_description
1 polymer ?
#
loop_
_entity_poly.entity_id
_entity_poly.type
_entity_poly.pdbx_seq_one_letter_code
_entity_poly.pdbx_strand_id
1 'polypeptide(L)'
;MQCLYLALFSVFVYYAQAQSLVQDAKYNNKELRCLVCQKSIEELEAEIKKIDPESTVDVGGYRLDAEGNYNHKTVSMAKSEIHLSEMMETVCKKMDNYVRALWKSNGTLTLFTMLSPDGTMNGDFDSVDLIQDMDLNESLKYYCEGIVEEYEEILIKLYQQEAEDVKTRFCFTETGVCPASADYVTRREEL
;
A
#
# COMPACT_ATOMS: atom_id res chain seq x y z
N MET A 1 38.86 -28.47 -39.90
CA MET A 1 38.72 -27.24 -39.09
C MET A 1 37.39 -26.52 -39.30
N GLN A 2 36.84 -26.46 -40.52
CA GLN A 2 35.56 -25.77 -40.80
C GLN A 2 34.32 -26.37 -40.09
N CYS A 3 34.22 -27.71 -39.99
CA CYS A 3 33.08 -28.35 -39.34
C CYS A 3 33.03 -28.12 -37.82
N LEU A 4 34.19 -27.93 -37.18
CA LEU A 4 34.25 -27.67 -35.74
C LEU A 4 33.73 -26.27 -35.41
N TYR A 5 34.04 -25.29 -36.27
CA TYR A 5 33.52 -23.93 -36.16
C TYR A 5 32.01 -23.86 -36.37
N LEU A 6 31.47 -24.61 -37.34
CA LEU A 6 30.03 -24.66 -37.59
C LEU A 6 29.25 -25.27 -36.42
N ALA A 7 29.78 -26.33 -35.81
CA ALA A 7 29.18 -26.96 -34.63
C ALA A 7 29.21 -26.03 -33.40
N LEU A 8 30.32 -25.32 -33.19
CA LEU A 8 30.42 -24.33 -32.12
C LEU A 8 29.47 -23.15 -32.34
N PHE A 9 29.31 -22.69 -33.59
CA PHE A 9 28.39 -21.61 -33.94
C PHE A 9 26.93 -22.04 -33.72
N SER A 10 26.56 -23.27 -34.10
CA SER A 10 25.21 -23.78 -33.85
C SER A 10 24.92 -23.91 -32.36
N VAL A 11 25.89 -24.39 -31.57
CA VAL A 11 25.75 -24.50 -30.11
C VAL A 11 25.61 -23.10 -29.49
N PHE A 12 26.38 -22.11 -29.94
CA PHE A 12 26.28 -20.73 -29.46
C PHE A 12 24.93 -20.08 -29.80
N VAL A 13 24.40 -20.34 -31.00
CA VAL A 13 23.07 -19.86 -31.42
C VAL A 13 21.94 -20.54 -30.63
N TYR A 14 22.09 -21.84 -30.31
CA TYR A 14 21.15 -22.54 -29.42
C TYR A 14 21.18 -21.99 -27.99
N TYR A 15 22.37 -21.67 -27.45
CA TYR A 15 22.49 -21.05 -26.13
C TYR A 15 22.00 -19.59 -26.10
N ALA A 16 22.19 -18.83 -27.17
CA ALA A 16 21.71 -17.45 -27.27
C ALA A 16 20.17 -17.36 -27.33
N GLN A 17 19.50 -18.35 -27.94
CA GLN A 17 18.03 -18.40 -27.94
C GLN A 17 17.40 -18.86 -26.62
N ALA A 18 18.20 -19.30 -25.64
CA ALA A 18 17.74 -19.63 -24.29
C ALA A 18 17.76 -18.43 -23.33
N GLN A 19 18.09 -17.22 -23.81
CA GLN A 19 17.99 -16.01 -22.98
C GLN A 19 16.52 -15.61 -22.81
N SER A 20 16.07 -15.70 -21.57
CA SER A 20 14.74 -15.42 -21.03
C SER A 20 14.08 -14.17 -21.63
N LEU A 21 12.84 -14.35 -22.12
CA LEU A 21 11.87 -13.26 -22.26
C LEU A 21 11.51 -12.78 -20.86
N VAL A 22 12.31 -11.87 -20.30
CA VAL A 22 11.84 -11.04 -19.19
C VAL A 22 10.82 -10.10 -19.80
N GLN A 23 9.55 -10.46 -19.67
CA GLN A 23 8.47 -9.61 -20.09
C GLN A 23 8.40 -8.47 -19.06
N ASP A 24 8.95 -7.31 -19.40
CA ASP A 24 8.70 -6.07 -18.67
C ASP A 24 7.18 -5.85 -18.69
N ALA A 25 6.52 -6.29 -17.62
CA ALA A 25 5.12 -6.01 -17.40
C ALA A 25 5.01 -4.49 -17.21
N LYS A 26 4.74 -3.78 -18.31
CA LYS A 26 4.59 -2.33 -18.31
C LYS A 26 3.24 -1.99 -17.66
N TYR A 27 3.21 -2.02 -16.34
CA TYR A 27 2.02 -1.68 -15.57
C TYR A 27 1.82 -0.15 -15.54
N ASN A 28 0.57 0.27 -15.35
CA ASN A 28 0.23 1.69 -15.29
C ASN A 28 0.58 2.25 -13.90
N ASN A 29 1.42 3.28 -13.85
CA ASN A 29 1.78 3.96 -12.60
C ASN A 29 0.55 4.42 -11.79
N LYS A 30 -0.54 4.82 -12.46
CA LYS A 30 -1.80 5.19 -11.81
C LYS A 30 -2.49 4.00 -11.12
N GLU A 31 -2.42 2.82 -11.73
CA GLU A 31 -2.96 1.59 -11.15
C GLU A 31 -2.15 1.19 -9.90
N LEU A 32 -0.82 1.29 -9.98
CA LEU A 32 0.05 1.03 -8.83
C LEU A 32 -0.24 2.01 -7.68
N ARG A 33 -0.30 3.31 -7.96
CA ARG A 33 -0.62 4.34 -6.97
C ARG A 33 -1.98 4.09 -6.31
N CYS A 34 -2.97 3.65 -7.08
CA CYS A 34 -4.29 3.27 -6.55
C CYS A 34 -4.21 2.05 -5.63
N LEU A 35 -3.49 0.99 -6.01
CA LEU A 35 -3.29 -0.19 -5.18
C LEU A 35 -2.60 0.15 -3.85
N VAL A 36 -1.58 1.02 -3.90
CA VAL A 36 -0.90 1.50 -2.69
C VAL A 36 -1.86 2.28 -1.81
N CYS A 37 -2.66 3.19 -2.37
CA CYS A 37 -3.68 3.92 -1.60
C CYS A 37 -4.61 2.95 -0.85
N GLN A 38 -5.18 1.97 -1.56
CA GLN A 38 -6.11 1.02 -0.97
C GLN A 38 -5.46 0.21 0.15
N LYS A 39 -4.24 -0.30 -0.06
CA LYS A 39 -3.52 -1.09 0.94
C LYS A 39 -3.09 -0.27 2.15
N SER A 40 -2.68 0.98 1.96
CA SER A 40 -2.37 1.88 3.07
C SER A 40 -3.61 2.12 3.94
N ILE A 41 -4.79 2.35 3.36
CA ILE A 41 -6.00 2.53 4.17
C ILE A 41 -6.42 1.22 4.87
N GLU A 42 -6.30 0.07 4.22
CA GLU A 42 -6.58 -1.23 4.86
C GLU A 42 -5.66 -1.48 6.07
N GLU A 43 -4.37 -1.18 5.96
CA GLU A 43 -3.40 -1.28 7.05
C GLU A 43 -3.69 -0.28 8.18
N LEU A 44 -4.08 0.94 7.83
CA LEU A 44 -4.44 1.97 8.80
C LEU A 44 -5.70 1.59 9.58
N GLU A 45 -6.74 1.10 8.89
CA GLU A 45 -7.95 0.57 9.53
C GLU A 45 -7.63 -0.61 10.44
N ALA A 46 -6.69 -1.48 10.05
CA ALA A 46 -6.25 -2.60 10.88
C ALA A 46 -5.52 -2.16 12.15
N GLU A 47 -4.71 -1.10 12.10
CA GLU A 47 -4.07 -0.52 13.30
C GLU A 47 -5.08 0.20 14.19
N ILE A 48 -5.99 0.99 13.62
CA ILE A 48 -7.02 1.70 14.37
C ILE A 48 -7.93 0.73 15.14
N LYS A 49 -8.27 -0.42 14.54
CA LYS A 49 -9.07 -1.47 15.21
C LYS A 49 -8.41 -2.08 16.44
N LYS A 50 -7.09 -1.93 16.60
CA LYS A 50 -6.35 -2.41 17.78
C LYS A 50 -6.38 -1.40 18.94
N ILE A 51 -6.79 -0.16 18.69
CA ILE A 51 -6.87 0.89 19.70
C ILE A 51 -8.03 0.58 20.65
N ASP A 52 -7.76 0.66 21.95
CA ASP A 52 -8.80 0.60 22.98
C ASP A 52 -9.78 1.79 22.82
N PRO A 53 -11.10 1.55 22.66
CA PRO A 53 -12.09 2.63 22.53
C PRO A 53 -12.06 3.67 23.65
N GLU A 54 -11.63 3.28 24.86
CA GLU A 54 -11.52 4.16 26.03
C GLU A 54 -10.19 4.94 26.06
N SER A 55 -9.25 4.63 25.17
CA SER A 55 -7.97 5.33 25.09
C SER A 55 -8.15 6.76 24.62
N THR A 56 -7.55 7.69 25.35
CA THR A 56 -7.61 9.13 25.05
C THR A 56 -6.22 9.75 25.04
N VAL A 57 -6.07 10.84 24.28
CA VAL A 57 -4.87 11.65 24.18
C VAL A 57 -5.17 13.04 24.72
N ASP A 58 -4.28 13.57 25.57
CA ASP A 58 -4.35 14.95 26.05
C ASP A 58 -3.95 15.89 24.91
N VAL A 59 -4.88 16.76 24.51
CA VAL A 59 -4.69 17.76 23.46
C VAL A 59 -4.55 19.18 24.02
N GLY A 60 -4.21 19.28 25.30
CA GLY A 60 -3.99 20.52 26.03
C GLY A 60 -5.25 21.02 26.76
N GLY A 61 -5.32 22.32 27.03
CA GLY A 61 -6.33 22.87 27.95
C GLY A 61 -5.74 23.43 29.25
N TYR A 62 -4.45 23.78 29.23
CA TYR A 62 -3.73 24.42 30.34
C TYR A 62 -4.33 25.76 30.85
N ARG A 63 -5.48 26.20 30.34
CA ARG A 63 -6.17 27.42 30.77
C ARG A 63 -6.99 27.11 32.01
N LEU A 64 -6.79 27.92 33.05
CA LEU A 64 -7.66 27.93 34.21
C LEU A 64 -9.03 28.50 33.82
N ASP A 65 -10.11 27.87 34.28
CA ASP A 65 -11.44 28.49 34.21
C ASP A 65 -11.56 29.67 35.18
N ALA A 66 -12.72 30.34 35.19
CA ALA A 66 -12.95 31.51 36.03
C ALA A 66 -12.88 31.19 37.53
N GLU A 67 -13.07 29.92 37.89
CA GLU A 67 -13.04 29.38 39.24
C GLU A 67 -11.65 28.86 39.65
N GLY A 68 -10.67 28.92 38.74
CA GLY A 68 -9.30 28.47 38.99
C GLY A 68 -9.11 26.95 38.89
N ASN A 69 -10.07 26.23 38.31
CA ASN A 69 -9.88 24.81 38.01
C ASN A 69 -9.16 24.62 36.69
N TYR A 70 -8.42 23.52 36.63
CA TYR A 70 -7.65 23.13 35.47
C TYR A 70 -8.46 22.14 34.64
N ASN A 71 -8.75 22.48 33.38
CA ASN A 71 -9.57 21.63 32.49
C ASN A 71 -8.71 21.03 31.39
N HIS A 72 -8.23 19.79 31.60
CA HIS A 72 -7.61 19.01 30.53
C HIS A 72 -8.63 18.69 29.45
N LYS A 73 -8.31 18.98 28.20
CA LYS A 73 -9.07 18.56 27.03
C LYS A 73 -8.45 17.28 26.50
N THR A 74 -9.21 16.19 26.57
CA THR A 74 -8.82 14.91 25.97
C THR A 74 -9.69 14.62 24.76
N VAL A 75 -9.16 13.83 23.82
CA VAL A 75 -9.90 13.28 22.68
C VAL A 75 -9.60 11.79 22.56
N SER A 76 -10.49 11.02 21.94
CA SER A 76 -10.21 9.61 21.64
C SER A 76 -8.94 9.48 20.80
N MET A 77 -8.09 8.51 21.15
CA MET A 77 -6.82 8.25 20.47
C MET A 77 -7.02 7.98 18.97
N ALA A 78 -8.08 7.24 18.60
CA ALA A 78 -8.45 6.97 17.21
C ALA A 78 -8.87 8.21 16.40
N LYS A 79 -9.10 9.36 17.06
CA LYS A 79 -9.50 10.63 16.44
C LYS A 79 -8.47 11.74 16.61
N SER A 80 -7.43 11.51 17.39
CA SER A 80 -6.37 12.49 17.61
C SER A 80 -5.58 12.68 16.32
N GLU A 81 -5.50 13.92 15.85
CA GLU A 81 -4.74 14.30 14.64
C GLU A 81 -3.29 13.79 14.72
N ILE A 82 -2.60 14.11 15.80
CA ILE A 82 -1.21 13.68 16.05
C ILE A 82 -1.09 12.17 15.97
N HIS A 83 -2.02 11.44 16.60
CA HIS A 83 -1.94 9.98 16.62
C HIS A 83 -2.23 9.37 15.24
N LEU A 84 -3.20 9.92 14.52
CA LEU A 84 -3.51 9.50 13.15
C LEU A 84 -2.30 9.72 12.23
N SER A 85 -1.62 10.87 12.33
CA SER A 85 -0.38 11.15 11.59
C SER A 85 0.72 10.12 11.87
N GLU A 86 0.99 9.82 13.15
CA GLU A 86 1.99 8.80 13.54
C GLU A 86 1.65 7.41 13.00
N MET A 87 0.37 7.04 12.98
CA MET A 87 -0.08 5.79 12.40
C MET A 87 0.12 5.75 10.89
N MET A 88 -0.14 6.85 10.17
CA MET A 88 0.09 6.92 8.72
C MET A 88 1.56 6.69 8.37
N GLU A 89 2.50 7.28 9.12
CA GLU A 89 3.93 7.01 8.93
C GLU A 89 4.28 5.53 9.18
N THR A 90 3.70 4.94 10.22
CA THR A 90 3.91 3.53 10.57
C THR A 90 3.36 2.61 9.50
N VAL A 91 2.20 2.94 8.93
CA VAL A 91 1.59 2.23 7.81
C VAL A 91 2.47 2.30 6.56
N CYS A 92 3.03 3.47 6.23
CA CYS A 92 3.94 3.56 5.09
C CYS A 92 5.23 2.74 5.28
N LYS A 93 5.75 2.61 6.51
CA LYS A 93 6.85 1.68 6.81
C LYS A 93 6.48 0.21 6.56
N LYS A 94 5.22 -0.19 6.81
CA LYS A 94 4.77 -1.56 6.51
C LYS A 94 4.82 -1.90 5.01
N MET A 95 4.79 -0.90 4.12
CA MET A 95 4.92 -1.11 2.69
C MET A 95 6.25 -1.77 2.30
N ASP A 96 7.27 -1.75 3.18
CA ASP A 96 8.52 -2.49 2.99
C ASP A 96 8.32 -4.02 2.99
N ASN A 97 7.23 -4.53 3.57
CA ASN A 97 6.84 -5.95 3.51
C ASN A 97 6.03 -6.30 2.24
N TYR A 98 5.67 -5.30 1.44
CA TYR A 98 4.91 -5.50 0.22
C TYR A 98 5.85 -5.52 -1.00
N VAL A 99 5.50 -6.35 -1.97
CA VAL A 99 6.14 -6.40 -3.28
C VAL A 99 5.08 -6.39 -4.35
N ARG A 100 5.42 -5.90 -5.54
CA ARG A 100 4.50 -5.96 -6.67
C ARG A 100 4.53 -7.35 -7.26
N ALA A 101 3.36 -7.88 -7.57
CA ALA A 101 3.24 -9.19 -8.15
C ALA A 101 2.07 -9.25 -9.15
N LEU A 102 2.08 -10.25 -10.01
CA LEU A 102 0.95 -10.62 -10.84
C LEU A 102 0.36 -11.92 -10.30
N TRP A 103 -0.95 -11.99 -10.15
CA TRP A 103 -1.61 -13.27 -9.86
C TRP A 103 -1.46 -14.22 -11.05
N LYS A 104 -0.97 -15.44 -10.84
CA LYS A 104 -0.84 -16.44 -11.92
C LYS A 104 -2.19 -16.85 -12.52
N SER A 105 -3.27 -16.70 -11.75
CA SER A 105 -4.63 -17.08 -12.17
C SER A 105 -5.17 -16.22 -13.30
N ASN A 106 -4.89 -14.91 -13.29
CA ASN A 106 -5.51 -13.94 -14.21
C ASN A 106 -4.57 -12.83 -14.69
N GLY A 107 -3.30 -12.83 -14.28
CA GLY A 107 -2.30 -11.82 -14.63
C GLY A 107 -2.55 -10.45 -13.99
N THR A 108 -3.41 -10.34 -12.98
CA THR A 108 -3.77 -9.05 -12.36
C THR A 108 -2.66 -8.55 -11.44
N LEU A 109 -2.32 -7.27 -11.56
CA LEU A 109 -1.39 -6.58 -10.67
C LEU A 109 -1.92 -6.52 -9.23
N THR A 110 -1.06 -6.86 -8.29
CA THR A 110 -1.35 -6.83 -6.86
C THR A 110 -0.13 -6.38 -6.04
N LEU A 111 -0.39 -5.95 -4.81
CA LEU A 111 0.64 -5.78 -3.78
C LEU A 111 0.60 -7.02 -2.89
N PHE A 112 1.61 -7.87 -3.04
CA PHE A 112 1.76 -9.12 -2.32
C PHE A 112 2.58 -8.90 -1.06
N THR A 113 2.10 -9.38 0.09
CA THR A 113 2.86 -9.37 1.35
C THR A 113 3.87 -10.52 1.36
N MET A 114 5.15 -10.22 1.53
CA MET A 114 6.20 -11.26 1.60
C MET A 114 6.08 -12.09 2.88
N LEU A 115 5.86 -11.41 4.00
CA LEU A 115 5.70 -12.01 5.31
C LEU A 115 4.26 -11.91 5.79
N SER A 116 3.78 -13.00 6.37
CA SER A 116 2.56 -13.08 7.16
C SER A 116 2.69 -12.26 8.45
N PRO A 117 1.58 -11.97 9.16
CA PRO A 117 1.62 -11.24 10.44
C PRO A 117 2.48 -11.91 11.53
N ASP A 118 2.73 -13.22 11.43
CA ASP A 118 3.58 -14.00 12.33
C ASP A 118 5.07 -14.01 11.93
N GLY A 119 5.43 -13.32 10.83
CA GLY A 119 6.79 -13.23 10.31
C GLY A 119 7.22 -14.43 9.46
N THR A 120 6.32 -15.37 9.15
CA THR A 120 6.59 -16.47 8.22
C THR A 120 6.36 -16.04 6.77
N MET A 121 6.93 -16.77 5.80
CA MET A 121 6.68 -16.50 4.38
C MET A 121 5.20 -16.69 4.07
N ASN A 122 4.63 -15.77 3.30
CA ASN A 122 3.23 -15.86 2.89
C ASN A 122 2.98 -17.15 2.07
N GLY A 123 2.00 -17.96 2.52
CA GLY A 123 1.69 -19.25 1.91
C GLY A 123 1.22 -19.17 0.45
N ASP A 124 0.78 -17.99 0.01
CA ASP A 124 0.33 -17.74 -1.36
C ASP A 124 1.49 -17.39 -2.31
N PHE A 125 2.75 -17.48 -1.88
CA PHE A 125 3.92 -17.13 -2.69
C PHE A 125 3.96 -17.87 -4.03
N ASP A 126 3.56 -19.14 -4.06
CA ASP A 126 3.54 -19.96 -5.28
C ASP A 126 2.45 -19.55 -6.27
N SER A 127 1.46 -18.76 -5.84
CA SER A 127 0.33 -18.32 -6.67
C SER A 127 0.58 -16.99 -7.40
N VAL A 128 1.73 -16.35 -7.17
CA VAL A 128 2.08 -15.06 -7.73
C VAL A 128 3.41 -15.08 -8.48
N ASP A 129 3.54 -14.20 -9.47
CA ASP A 129 4.80 -13.88 -10.14
C ASP A 129 5.30 -12.52 -9.64
N LEU A 130 6.43 -12.50 -8.92
CA LEU A 130 7.00 -11.27 -8.39
C LEU A 130 7.58 -10.40 -9.51
N ILE A 131 7.23 -9.11 -9.50
CA ILE A 131 7.78 -8.12 -10.42
C ILE A 131 9.02 -7.52 -9.78
N GLN A 132 10.19 -7.85 -10.32
CA GLN A 132 11.46 -7.28 -9.90
C GLN A 132 11.71 -5.96 -10.63
N ASP A 133 11.77 -4.85 -9.89
CA ASP A 133 12.27 -3.60 -10.45
C ASP A 133 13.78 -3.66 -10.62
N MET A 134 14.25 -3.37 -11.84
CA MET A 134 15.62 -2.90 -12.02
C MET A 134 15.79 -1.43 -11.59
N ASP A 135 14.69 -0.66 -11.62
CA ASP A 135 14.64 0.73 -11.15
C ASP A 135 14.14 0.79 -9.70
N LEU A 136 15.08 0.62 -8.77
CA LEU A 136 14.92 0.77 -7.31
C LEU A 136 14.46 2.16 -6.84
N ASN A 137 14.21 3.10 -7.75
CA ASN A 137 14.13 4.52 -7.43
C ASN A 137 12.80 4.94 -6.76
N GLU A 138 11.76 4.10 -6.80
CA GLU A 138 10.45 4.38 -6.18
C GLU A 138 9.87 3.11 -5.52
N SER A 139 10.20 2.86 -4.26
CA SER A 139 9.60 1.76 -3.49
C SER A 139 8.10 2.00 -3.24
N LEU A 140 7.33 0.95 -2.92
CA LEU A 140 5.91 1.08 -2.54
C LEU A 140 5.71 2.04 -1.34
N LYS A 141 6.71 2.09 -0.46
CA LYS A 141 6.78 3.05 0.63
C LYS A 141 6.80 4.50 0.14
N TYR A 142 7.59 4.82 -0.88
CA TYR A 142 7.61 6.16 -1.49
C TYR A 142 6.24 6.58 -2.03
N TYR A 143 5.51 5.66 -2.68
CA TYR A 143 4.13 5.92 -3.11
C TYR A 143 3.19 6.21 -1.93
N CYS A 144 3.32 5.44 -0.84
CA CYS A 144 2.52 5.67 0.36
C CYS A 144 2.83 7.02 0.98
N GLU A 145 4.11 7.33 1.20
CA GLU A 145 4.57 8.59 1.77
C GLU A 145 4.07 9.76 0.92
N GLY A 146 4.21 9.71 -0.41
CA GLY A 146 3.68 10.76 -1.28
C GLY A 146 2.16 10.92 -1.25
N ILE A 147 1.38 9.84 -1.06
CA ILE A 147 -0.08 9.94 -0.91
C ILE A 147 -0.44 10.55 0.44
N VAL A 148 0.22 10.12 1.52
CA VAL A 148 -0.03 10.63 2.88
C VAL A 148 0.37 12.10 2.96
N GLU A 149 1.56 12.47 2.50
CA GLU A 149 2.03 13.86 2.49
C GLU A 149 1.07 14.80 1.74
N GLU A 150 0.46 14.35 0.64
CA GLU A 150 -0.44 15.17 -0.15
C GLU A 150 -1.85 15.30 0.47
N TYR A 151 -2.36 14.24 1.11
CA TYR A 151 -3.78 14.14 1.49
C TYR A 151 -4.04 13.85 2.97
N GLU A 152 -3.04 13.99 3.85
CA GLU A 152 -3.12 13.74 5.28
C GLU A 152 -4.34 14.42 5.92
N GLU A 153 -4.53 15.73 5.67
CA GLU A 153 -5.64 16.48 6.26
C GLU A 153 -7.03 15.91 5.90
N ILE A 154 -7.18 15.38 4.68
CA ILE A 154 -8.43 14.77 4.22
C ILE A 154 -8.65 13.46 4.98
N LEU A 155 -7.60 12.65 5.10
CA LEU A 155 -7.67 11.37 5.79
C LEU A 155 -8.01 11.52 7.28
N ILE A 156 -7.37 12.48 7.95
CA ILE A 156 -7.65 12.79 9.37
C ILE A 156 -9.13 13.20 9.55
N LYS A 157 -9.65 14.07 8.67
CA LYS A 157 -11.07 14.49 8.72
C LYS A 157 -12.02 13.31 8.55
N LEU A 158 -11.72 12.36 7.67
CA LEU A 158 -12.56 11.17 7.47
C LEU A 158 -12.66 10.32 8.75
N TYR A 159 -11.55 10.10 9.45
CA TYR A 159 -11.56 9.35 10.71
C TYR A 159 -12.22 10.12 11.86
N GLN A 160 -11.98 11.42 11.97
CA GLN A 160 -12.63 12.26 12.98
C GLN A 160 -14.16 12.31 12.82
N GLN A 161 -14.65 12.22 11.58
CA GLN A 161 -16.07 12.19 11.25
C GLN A 161 -16.69 10.79 11.30
N GLU A 162 -15.92 9.75 11.64
CA GLU A 162 -16.38 8.35 11.62
C GLU A 162 -17.00 7.96 10.27
N ALA A 163 -16.36 8.40 9.17
CA ALA A 163 -16.84 8.09 7.83
C ALA A 163 -16.91 6.58 7.61
N GLU A 164 -18.05 6.10 7.10
CA GLU A 164 -18.14 4.74 6.57
C GLU A 164 -17.32 4.59 5.28
N ASP A 165 -16.75 3.41 5.07
CA ASP A 165 -15.96 3.05 3.88
C ASP A 165 -14.86 4.09 3.57
N VAL A 166 -14.01 4.37 4.56
CA VAL A 166 -12.91 5.34 4.47
C VAL A 166 -12.04 5.06 3.25
N LYS A 167 -11.75 3.78 2.95
CA LYS A 167 -10.99 3.37 1.77
C LYS A 167 -11.61 3.89 0.47
N THR A 168 -12.90 3.62 0.23
CA THR A 168 -13.54 4.08 -1.01
C THR A 168 -13.61 5.60 -1.05
N ARG A 169 -14.03 6.23 0.05
CA ARG A 169 -14.16 7.69 0.12
C ARG A 169 -12.82 8.38 -0.12
N PHE A 170 -11.78 7.96 0.57
CA PHE A 170 -10.46 8.54 0.46
C PHE A 170 -9.87 8.31 -0.93
N CYS A 171 -9.70 7.05 -1.35
CA CYS A 171 -8.93 6.74 -2.56
C CYS A 171 -9.66 7.10 -3.86
N PHE A 172 -11.00 7.11 -3.90
CA PHE A 172 -11.75 7.37 -5.13
C PHE A 172 -12.46 8.73 -5.14
N THR A 173 -13.13 9.10 -4.05
CA THR A 173 -14.06 10.24 -4.06
C THR A 173 -13.38 11.56 -3.70
N GLU A 174 -12.66 11.61 -2.57
CA GLU A 174 -12.12 12.85 -2.02
C GLU A 174 -10.76 13.22 -2.65
N THR A 175 -9.91 12.22 -2.92
CA THR A 175 -8.55 12.46 -3.48
C THR A 175 -8.44 12.15 -4.97
N GLY A 176 -9.28 11.26 -5.50
CA GLY A 176 -9.17 10.78 -6.88
C GLY A 176 -7.85 10.07 -7.20
N VAL A 177 -7.14 9.55 -6.19
CA VAL A 177 -5.90 8.78 -6.37
C VAL A 177 -6.14 7.56 -7.26
N CYS A 178 -7.28 6.90 -7.04
CA CYS A 178 -7.78 5.85 -7.91
C CYS A 178 -8.61 6.45 -9.05
N PRO A 179 -8.38 6.01 -10.30
CA PRO A 179 -9.19 6.46 -11.43
C PRO A 179 -10.65 5.99 -11.27
N ALA A 180 -11.60 6.83 -11.64
CA ALA A 180 -13.04 6.56 -11.57
C ALA A 180 -13.56 5.51 -12.60
N SER A 181 -12.68 4.74 -13.24
CA SER A 181 -13.04 3.96 -14.43
C SER A 181 -13.62 2.58 -14.14
N ALA A 182 -14.55 2.18 -15.02
CA ALA A 182 -15.40 0.99 -15.01
C ALA A 182 -14.75 -0.39 -14.74
N ASP A 183 -13.42 -0.51 -14.71
CA ASP A 183 -12.71 -1.78 -14.47
C ASP A 183 -12.60 -2.18 -12.98
N TYR A 184 -12.81 -1.24 -12.04
CA TYR A 184 -12.79 -1.58 -10.60
C TYR A 184 -14.10 -2.26 -10.12
N VAL A 185 -15.21 -2.03 -10.82
CA VAL A 185 -16.53 -2.62 -10.49
C VAL A 185 -16.58 -4.10 -10.83
N THR A 186 -16.01 -4.50 -11.97
CA THR A 186 -16.01 -5.89 -12.45
C THR A 186 -15.30 -6.85 -11.51
N ARG A 187 -14.31 -6.39 -10.73
CA ARG A 187 -13.51 -7.24 -9.82
C ARG A 187 -14.20 -7.52 -8.46
N ARG A 188 -15.32 -6.84 -8.15
CA ARG A 188 -16.06 -7.02 -6.89
C ARG A 188 -17.26 -7.98 -7.03
N GLU A 189 -17.61 -8.41 -8.25
CA GLU A 189 -18.72 -9.34 -8.52
C GLU A 189 -18.29 -10.82 -8.63
N GLU A 190 -17.00 -11.12 -8.47
CA GLU A 190 -16.45 -12.49 -8.50
C GLU A 190 -15.96 -13.01 -7.14
N LEU A 191 -16.31 -12.35 -6.02
CA LEU A 191 -16.10 -12.83 -4.64
C LEU A 191 -17.43 -13.16 -3.95
#